data_AF-A0A7Y3U7Y3-F1
#
_entry.id   AF-A0A7Y3U7Y3-F1
#
_cell.length_a   1.000
_cell.length_b   1.000
_cell.length_c   1.000
_cell.angle_alpha   90.00
_cell.angle_beta   90.00
_cell.angle_gamma   90.00
#
_symmetry.space_group_name_H-M   'P 1'
#
loop_
_entity.id
_entity.type
_entity.pdbx_description
1 polymer ?
#
loop_
_entity_poly.entity_id
_entity_poly.type
_entity_poly.pdbx_seq_one_letter_code
_entity_poly.pdbx_strand_id
1 'polypeptide(L)'
;MRSARYLSGGMLQVQDVEVRVPGVDGPAGELVRIPTADIRLSLVSVRRMHLVVESIVLNQPLIRISEDATNHTISVGAFNRPATGGKQQEQMKLPSILVTDATIEVGIHDTRTHEYRATGSLNLDGKLLPMAPDEDTASSQPLVPSEESYQIILTELPQAQSESEIGVVRPIEILGRLGIETGTLSLDVTGINFDTDRSGLLPTQVREWWELIEPRGPLGSIRFIVDADGKYGVRIDMSGIDWTMPHPTCIERQRAG
;
A
#
# COMPACT_ATOMS: atom_id res chain seq x y z
N MET A 1 12.78 -13.15 -9.37
CA MET A 1 14.21 -12.75 -9.34
C MET A 1 14.91 -13.39 -10.51
N ARG A 2 15.45 -12.59 -11.42
CA ARG A 2 16.12 -13.09 -12.63
C ARG A 2 17.63 -13.09 -12.54
N SER A 3 18.21 -12.05 -11.93
CA SER A 3 19.65 -11.94 -11.75
C SER A 3 19.99 -11.22 -10.44
N ALA A 4 21.17 -11.52 -9.91
CA ALA A 4 21.76 -10.81 -8.79
C ALA A 4 23.25 -10.59 -9.11
N ARG A 5 23.73 -9.37 -8.90
CA ARG A 5 25.11 -8.97 -9.16
C ARG A 5 25.68 -8.26 -7.95
N TYR A 6 26.78 -8.80 -7.43
CA TYR A 6 27.58 -8.07 -6.46
C TYR A 6 28.38 -6.96 -7.15
N LEU A 7 28.22 -5.75 -6.65
CA LEU A 7 28.96 -4.56 -7.03
C LEU A 7 30.03 -4.28 -5.96
N SER A 8 31.08 -3.54 -6.33
CA SER A 8 32.12 -3.15 -5.37
C SER A 8 31.54 -2.35 -4.20
N GLY A 9 32.16 -2.47 -3.02
CA GLY A 9 31.80 -1.65 -1.85
C GLY A 9 30.60 -2.15 -1.04
N GLY A 10 30.29 -3.45 -1.10
CA GLY A 10 29.21 -4.06 -0.29
C GLY A 10 27.82 -3.86 -0.88
N MET A 11 27.72 -3.46 -2.15
CA MET A 11 26.44 -3.27 -2.82
C MET A 11 26.07 -4.52 -3.60
N LEU A 12 24.83 -4.98 -3.44
CA LEU A 12 24.26 -6.10 -4.18
C LEU A 12 23.07 -5.57 -4.98
N GLN A 13 23.15 -5.64 -6.30
CA GLN A 13 22.03 -5.27 -7.16
C GLN A 13 21.25 -6.53 -7.53
N VAL A 14 19.94 -6.50 -7.33
CA VAL A 14 19.00 -7.56 -7.72
C VAL A 14 18.07 -7.02 -8.78
N GLN A 15 17.81 -7.81 -9.83
CA GLN A 15 16.97 -7.41 -10.95
C GLN A 15 15.78 -8.33 -11.12
N ASP A 16 14.68 -7.74 -11.61
CA ASP A 16 13.42 -8.43 -11.90
C ASP A 16 12.95 -9.27 -10.69
N VAL A 17 12.84 -8.62 -9.53
CA VAL A 17 12.20 -9.24 -8.36
C VAL A 17 10.70 -9.21 -8.60
N GLU A 18 10.06 -10.34 -8.35
CA GLU A 18 8.63 -10.49 -8.56
C GLU A 18 8.08 -11.32 -7.41
N VAL A 19 7.01 -10.82 -6.80
CA VAL A 19 6.24 -11.48 -5.77
C VAL A 19 4.85 -11.70 -6.34
N ARG A 20 4.43 -12.96 -6.38
CA ARG A 20 3.13 -13.35 -6.92
C ARG A 20 2.20 -13.90 -5.84
N VAL A 21 0.92 -13.65 -5.99
CA VAL A 21 -0.15 -14.24 -5.17
C VAL A 21 -0.40 -15.67 -5.65
N PRO A 22 -0.30 -16.68 -4.78
CA PRO A 22 -0.60 -18.06 -5.15
C PRO A 22 -2.06 -18.20 -5.61
N GLY A 23 -2.27 -18.90 -6.73
CA GLY A 23 -3.61 -19.20 -7.25
C GLY A 23 -4.28 -18.09 -8.05
N VAL A 24 -3.61 -16.96 -8.28
CA VAL A 24 -4.08 -15.89 -9.18
C VAL A 24 -3.17 -15.83 -10.41
N ASP A 25 -3.73 -16.07 -11.58
CA ASP A 25 -2.98 -16.09 -12.84
C ASP A 25 -2.80 -14.68 -13.45
N GLY A 26 -1.86 -14.57 -14.40
CA GLY A 26 -1.68 -13.36 -15.20
C GLY A 26 -1.19 -12.14 -14.41
N PRO A 27 -1.45 -10.92 -14.91
CA PRO A 27 -1.04 -9.68 -14.24
C PRO A 27 -1.68 -9.50 -12.86
N ALA A 28 -2.91 -9.97 -12.66
CA ALA A 28 -3.62 -9.89 -11.37
C ALA A 28 -2.89 -10.63 -10.24
N GLY A 29 -2.13 -11.66 -10.58
CA GLY A 29 -1.31 -12.40 -9.62
C GLY A 29 0.02 -11.74 -9.27
N GLU A 30 0.49 -10.73 -9.99
CA GLU A 30 1.75 -10.04 -9.70
C GLU A 30 1.52 -8.95 -8.66
N LEU A 31 1.79 -9.26 -7.38
CA LEU A 31 1.60 -8.35 -6.24
C LEU A 31 2.65 -7.24 -6.21
N VAL A 32 3.92 -7.60 -6.39
CA VAL A 32 5.02 -6.66 -6.44
C VAL A 32 5.97 -7.06 -7.56
N ARG A 33 6.35 -6.08 -8.39
CA ARG A 33 7.44 -6.21 -9.35
C ARG A 33 8.44 -5.09 -9.11
N ILE A 34 9.71 -5.45 -8.93
CA ILE A 34 10.80 -4.51 -8.67
C ILE A 34 11.83 -4.71 -9.77
N PRO A 35 11.88 -3.82 -10.77
CA PRO A 35 12.86 -3.90 -11.85
C PRO A 35 14.29 -3.94 -11.33
N THR A 36 14.61 -3.11 -10.35
CA THR A 36 15.95 -3.05 -9.75
C THR A 36 15.86 -2.73 -8.25
N ALA A 37 16.53 -3.55 -7.44
CA ALA A 37 16.72 -3.33 -6.02
C ALA A 37 18.22 -3.28 -5.70
N ASP A 38 18.70 -2.17 -5.14
CA ASP A 38 20.07 -2.01 -4.69
C ASP A 38 20.14 -2.23 -3.17
N ILE A 39 20.87 -3.25 -2.76
CA ILE A 39 20.96 -3.72 -1.38
C ILE A 39 22.36 -3.42 -0.85
N ARG A 40 22.46 -2.59 0.19
CA ARG A 40 23.73 -2.29 0.86
C ARG A 40 23.94 -3.25 2.02
N LEU A 41 25.06 -3.96 1.98
CA LEU A 41 25.51 -4.88 3.02
C LEU A 41 26.59 -4.23 3.89
N SER A 42 26.56 -4.54 5.19
CA SER A 42 27.60 -4.10 6.11
C SER A 42 28.89 -4.91 5.89
N LEU A 43 29.92 -4.27 5.31
CA LEU A 43 31.21 -4.93 5.03
C LEU A 43 31.88 -5.51 6.30
N VAL A 44 31.72 -4.83 7.44
CA VAL A 44 32.24 -5.29 8.73
C VAL A 44 31.56 -6.59 9.14
N SER A 45 30.23 -6.67 8.98
CA SER A 45 29.47 -7.86 9.32
C SER A 45 29.80 -9.01 8.35
N VAL A 46 29.89 -8.74 7.04
CA VAL A 46 30.28 -9.74 6.03
C VAL A 46 31.64 -10.37 6.37
N ARG A 47 32.62 -9.55 6.79
CA ARG A 47 33.93 -10.06 7.24
C ARG A 47 33.85 -10.95 8.48
N ARG A 48 32.86 -10.72 9.34
CA ARG A 48 32.56 -11.54 10.53
C ARG A 48 31.64 -12.73 10.22
N MET A 49 31.41 -13.03 8.93
CA MET A 49 30.49 -14.08 8.46
C MET A 49 29.03 -13.87 8.91
N HIS A 50 28.64 -12.63 9.21
CA HIS A 50 27.27 -12.24 9.52
C HIS A 50 26.76 -11.29 8.44
N LEU A 51 25.74 -11.70 7.69
CA LEU A 51 25.18 -10.82 6.65
C LEU A 51 24.18 -9.87 7.29
N VAL A 52 24.52 -8.58 7.33
CA VAL A 52 23.62 -7.52 7.81
C VAL A 52 23.32 -6.60 6.64
N VAL A 53 22.03 -6.42 6.35
CA VAL A 53 21.54 -5.46 5.36
C VAL A 53 21.36 -4.11 6.05
N GLU A 54 21.96 -3.05 5.52
CA GLU A 54 21.89 -1.70 6.08
C GLU A 54 20.77 -0.88 5.44
N SER A 55 20.67 -0.97 4.11
CA SER A 55 19.66 -0.26 3.34
C SER A 55 19.29 -1.00 2.07
N ILE A 56 18.05 -0.80 1.63
CA ILE A 56 17.53 -1.30 0.36
C ILE A 56 16.96 -0.10 -0.40
N VAL A 57 17.32 0.05 -1.67
CA VAL A 57 16.72 1.05 -2.58
C VAL A 57 15.91 0.29 -3.62
N LEU A 58 14.61 0.51 -3.65
CA LEU A 58 13.69 -0.05 -4.63
C LEU A 58 13.44 0.99 -5.71
N ASN A 59 13.90 0.70 -6.93
CA ASN A 59 13.75 1.59 -8.07
C ASN A 59 12.54 1.14 -8.90
N GLN A 60 11.57 2.03 -9.07
CA GLN A 60 10.36 1.83 -9.86
C GLN A 60 9.56 0.56 -9.48
N PRO A 61 9.34 0.28 -8.18
CA PRO A 61 8.51 -0.87 -7.82
C PRO A 61 7.07 -0.63 -8.26
N LEU A 62 6.49 -1.63 -8.90
CA LEU A 62 5.07 -1.72 -9.21
C LEU A 62 4.41 -2.59 -8.14
N ILE A 63 3.51 -2.01 -7.36
CA ILE A 63 2.68 -2.71 -6.39
C ILE A 63 1.28 -2.79 -6.98
N ARG A 64 0.77 -4.00 -7.19
CA ARG A 64 -0.57 -4.20 -7.74
C ARG A 64 -1.53 -4.69 -6.67
N ILE A 65 -2.67 -4.04 -6.61
CA ILE A 65 -3.80 -4.45 -5.78
C ILE A 65 -4.93 -4.80 -6.75
N SER A 66 -5.38 -6.07 -6.73
CA SER A 66 -6.47 -6.50 -7.60
C SER A 66 -7.66 -7.01 -6.80
N GLU A 67 -8.86 -6.60 -7.22
CA GLU A 67 -10.13 -7.09 -6.70
C GLU A 67 -10.71 -8.13 -7.67
N ASP A 68 -11.22 -9.25 -7.17
CA ASP A 68 -11.94 -10.25 -7.97
C ASP A 68 -13.35 -9.74 -8.28
N ALA A 69 -13.70 -9.65 -9.57
CA ALA A 69 -14.97 -9.15 -10.07
C ALA A 69 -16.20 -9.95 -9.60
N THR A 70 -16.02 -11.23 -9.22
CA THR A 70 -17.11 -12.13 -8.84
C THR A 70 -17.43 -12.07 -7.36
N ASN A 71 -16.40 -12.03 -6.51
CA ASN A 71 -16.55 -12.16 -5.06
C ASN A 71 -16.00 -10.98 -4.25
N HIS A 72 -15.49 -9.94 -4.93
CA HIS A 72 -14.94 -8.71 -4.34
C HIS A 72 -13.80 -8.95 -3.35
N THR A 73 -13.10 -10.08 -3.45
CA THR A 73 -11.92 -10.36 -2.63
C THR A 73 -10.70 -9.65 -3.21
N ILE A 74 -9.85 -9.12 -2.33
CA ILE A 74 -8.61 -8.43 -2.71
C ILE A 74 -7.46 -9.44 -2.67
N SER A 75 -6.64 -9.48 -3.73
CA SER A 75 -5.56 -10.46 -3.90
C SER A 75 -4.48 -10.41 -2.82
N VAL A 76 -4.34 -9.29 -2.10
CA VAL A 76 -3.37 -9.13 -1.00
C VAL A 76 -3.63 -10.09 0.18
N GLY A 77 -4.89 -10.50 0.40
CA GLY A 77 -5.28 -11.35 1.53
C GLY A 77 -4.80 -12.80 1.42
N ALA A 78 -4.35 -13.23 0.24
CA ALA A 78 -3.82 -14.58 0.02
C ALA A 78 -2.33 -14.73 0.38
N PHE A 79 -1.70 -13.67 0.89
CA PHE A 79 -0.32 -13.74 1.38
C PHE A 79 -0.27 -14.43 2.75
N ASN A 80 -0.15 -15.75 2.73
CA ASN A 80 0.21 -16.49 3.93
C ASN A 80 1.61 -16.07 4.36
N ARG A 81 1.74 -15.54 5.58
CA ARG A 81 3.06 -15.29 6.14
C ARG A 81 3.84 -16.58 6.19
N PRO A 82 5.13 -16.59 5.81
CA PRO A 82 5.96 -17.73 6.12
C PRO A 82 5.89 -17.94 7.62
N ALA A 83 5.43 -19.11 8.05
CA ALA A 83 5.42 -19.46 9.46
C ALA A 83 6.86 -19.31 9.96
N THR A 84 7.08 -18.38 10.90
CA THR A 84 8.37 -18.16 11.57
C THR A 84 8.63 -19.35 12.48
N GLY A 85 8.97 -20.48 11.87
CA GLY A 85 9.23 -21.75 12.52
C GLY A 85 10.56 -21.73 13.25
N GLY A 86 10.50 -21.39 14.55
CA GLY A 86 11.31 -21.98 15.63
C GLY A 86 12.81 -22.15 15.38
N LYS A 87 13.58 -21.15 15.81
CA LYS A 87 14.87 -21.21 16.54
C LYS A 87 15.40 -19.78 16.57
N GLN A 88 15.65 -19.24 17.77
CA GLN A 88 16.23 -17.92 18.06
C GLN A 88 16.63 -17.17 16.78
N GLN A 89 15.71 -16.39 16.22
CA GLN A 89 16.10 -15.38 15.25
C GLN A 89 16.98 -14.42 16.04
N GLU A 90 18.29 -14.48 15.81
CA GLU A 90 19.16 -13.38 16.20
C GLU A 90 18.48 -12.11 15.71
N GLN A 91 18.27 -11.18 16.64
CA GLN A 91 17.53 -9.94 16.45
C GLN A 91 18.02 -9.27 15.15
N MET A 92 17.27 -9.47 14.07
CA MET A 92 17.73 -9.13 12.74
C MET A 92 17.44 -7.65 12.56
N LYS A 93 18.49 -6.83 12.65
CA LYS A 93 18.35 -5.40 12.46
C LYS A 93 17.65 -5.12 11.13
N LEU A 94 16.46 -4.53 11.22
CA LEU A 94 15.67 -4.12 10.06
C LEU A 94 16.45 -3.06 9.25
N PRO A 95 16.61 -3.24 7.93
CA PRO A 95 17.26 -2.25 7.08
C PRO A 95 16.35 -1.04 6.85
N SER A 96 16.92 0.11 6.53
CA SER A 96 16.13 1.19 5.92
C SER A 96 15.74 0.82 4.50
N ILE A 97 14.52 1.15 4.07
CA ILE A 97 14.07 0.91 2.70
C ILE A 97 13.72 2.26 2.08
N LEU A 98 14.37 2.61 0.97
CA LEU A 98 14.02 3.75 0.14
C LEU A 98 13.25 3.25 -1.06
N VAL A 99 12.19 3.96 -1.41
CA VAL A 99 11.31 3.65 -2.53
C VAL A 99 11.29 4.86 -3.45
N THR A 100 11.69 4.67 -4.71
CA THR A 100 11.78 5.74 -5.71
C THR A 100 10.91 5.40 -6.92
N ASP A 101 10.07 6.35 -7.34
CA ASP A 101 9.18 6.28 -8.49
C ASP A 101 8.29 5.03 -8.48
N ALA A 102 7.73 4.72 -7.30
CA ALA A 102 6.84 3.58 -7.14
C ALA A 102 5.49 3.83 -7.79
N THR A 103 4.91 2.80 -8.39
CA THR A 103 3.54 2.83 -8.88
C THR A 103 2.70 1.87 -8.04
N ILE A 104 1.65 2.37 -7.41
CA ILE A 104 0.55 1.54 -6.92
C ILE A 104 -0.50 1.47 -8.03
N GLU A 105 -0.76 0.28 -8.54
CA GLU A 105 -1.78 0.02 -9.55
C GLU A 105 -2.95 -0.73 -8.91
N VAL A 106 -4.15 -0.19 -9.06
CA VAL A 106 -5.39 -0.84 -8.63
C VAL A 106 -6.09 -1.37 -9.87
N GLY A 107 -6.64 -2.58 -9.80
CA GLY A 107 -7.41 -3.12 -10.91
C GLY A 107 -8.43 -4.18 -10.48
N ILE A 108 -9.20 -4.61 -11.46
CA ILE A 108 -10.19 -5.66 -11.34
C ILE A 108 -9.71 -6.86 -12.15
N HIS A 109 -9.88 -8.05 -11.61
CA HIS A 109 -9.61 -9.29 -12.32
C HIS A 109 -10.81 -10.23 -12.26
N ASP A 110 -10.95 -11.08 -13.28
CA ASP A 110 -11.96 -12.12 -13.30
C ASP A 110 -11.25 -13.48 -13.31
N THR A 111 -11.47 -14.27 -12.26
CA THR A 111 -10.85 -15.59 -12.07
C THR A 111 -11.33 -16.63 -13.08
N ARG A 112 -12.46 -16.40 -13.76
CA ARG A 112 -13.01 -17.29 -14.79
C ARG A 112 -12.44 -17.00 -16.17
N THR A 113 -12.21 -15.72 -16.49
CA THR A 113 -11.68 -15.31 -17.80
C THR A 113 -10.16 -15.08 -17.79
N HIS A 114 -9.55 -15.01 -16.60
CA HIS A 114 -8.15 -14.63 -16.39
C HIS A 114 -7.81 -13.22 -16.92
N GLU A 115 -8.83 -12.38 -17.09
CA GLU A 115 -8.64 -11.00 -17.54
C GLU A 115 -8.29 -10.10 -16.35
N TYR A 116 -7.40 -9.14 -16.60
CA TYR A 116 -7.05 -8.08 -15.65
C TYR A 116 -7.24 -6.73 -16.34
N ARG A 117 -7.88 -5.79 -15.63
CA ARG A 117 -8.06 -4.41 -16.07
C ARG A 117 -7.66 -3.46 -14.95
N ALA A 118 -6.61 -2.69 -15.17
CA ALA A 118 -6.25 -1.57 -14.30
C ALA A 118 -7.40 -0.54 -14.28
N THR A 119 -7.75 -0.08 -13.09
CA THR A 119 -8.78 0.93 -12.86
C THR A 119 -8.19 2.27 -12.44
N GLY A 120 -6.99 2.28 -11.85
CA GLY A 120 -6.28 3.50 -11.49
C GLY A 120 -4.84 3.23 -11.08
N SER A 121 -4.04 4.27 -11.04
CA SER A 121 -2.67 4.21 -10.55
C SER A 121 -2.27 5.46 -9.77
N LEU A 122 -1.31 5.29 -8.87
CA LEU A 122 -0.75 6.34 -8.03
C LEU A 122 0.76 6.22 -8.03
N ASN A 123 1.47 7.30 -8.37
CA ASN A 123 2.93 7.33 -8.33
C ASN A 123 3.42 7.97 -7.05
N LEU A 124 4.38 7.33 -6.37
CA LEU A 124 4.83 7.68 -5.03
C LEU A 124 6.34 7.60 -4.91
N ASP A 125 6.90 8.50 -4.11
CA ASP A 125 8.22 8.36 -3.50
C ASP A 125 8.06 8.10 -2.00
N GLY A 126 9.04 7.46 -1.38
CA GLY A 126 8.99 7.32 0.07
C GLY A 126 10.06 6.45 0.69
N LYS A 127 9.85 6.14 1.96
CA LYS A 127 10.77 5.35 2.76
C LYS A 127 10.07 4.58 3.86
N LEU A 128 10.64 3.43 4.20
CA LEU A 128 10.33 2.67 5.39
C LEU A 128 11.55 2.72 6.31
N LEU A 129 11.35 3.27 7.50
CA LEU A 129 12.41 3.44 8.49
C LEU A 129 12.21 2.47 9.64
N PRO A 130 13.23 1.70 10.03
CA PRO A 130 13.12 0.84 11.20
C PRO A 130 12.92 1.70 12.45
N MET A 131 11.92 1.38 13.25
CA MET A 131 11.67 2.00 14.55
C MET A 131 12.22 1.10 15.64
N ALA A 132 12.94 1.71 16.60
CA ALA A 132 13.31 0.98 17.79
C ALA A 132 12.05 0.67 18.62
N PRO A 133 12.00 -0.50 19.27
CA PRO A 133 10.98 -0.87 20.25
C PRO A 133 10.54 0.31 21.15
N ASP A 134 11.51 1.05 21.71
CA ASP A 134 11.24 2.02 22.79
C ASP A 134 10.88 3.43 22.29
N GLU A 135 10.85 3.67 20.98
CA GLU A 135 10.54 5.00 20.41
C GLU A 135 9.03 5.29 20.30
N ASP A 136 8.17 4.36 20.72
CA ASP A 136 6.70 4.47 20.62
C ASP A 136 6.03 5.36 21.69
N THR A 137 6.72 6.41 22.14
CA THR A 137 6.32 7.19 23.33
C THR A 137 5.30 8.30 23.06
N ALA A 138 4.89 8.53 21.81
CA ALA A 138 3.99 9.64 21.45
C ALA A 138 2.49 9.27 21.41
N SER A 139 2.13 7.99 21.50
CA SER A 139 0.74 7.53 21.43
C SER A 139 0.21 7.26 22.84
N SER A 140 -0.77 8.04 23.31
CA SER A 140 -1.30 7.99 24.68
C SER A 140 -2.09 6.72 25.06
N GLN A 141 -1.94 5.63 24.32
CA GLN A 141 -2.49 4.32 24.66
C GLN A 141 -1.41 3.24 24.49
N PRO A 142 -0.81 2.75 25.59
CA PRO A 142 0.14 1.66 25.53
C PRO A 142 -0.64 0.35 25.42
N LEU A 143 -0.77 -0.18 24.21
CA LEU A 143 -1.31 -1.51 23.98
C LEU A 143 -0.33 -2.22 23.06
N VAL A 144 0.28 -3.28 23.61
CA VAL A 144 1.26 -4.20 23.01
C VAL A 144 2.73 -3.80 23.29
N PRO A 145 3.58 -4.75 23.72
CA PRO A 145 5.02 -4.54 23.92
C PRO A 145 5.68 -3.98 22.66
N SER A 146 6.85 -3.40 22.88
CA SER A 146 7.67 -2.69 21.92
C SER A 146 8.20 -3.63 20.82
N GLU A 147 7.40 -3.84 19.79
CA GLU A 147 7.75 -4.71 18.65
C GLU A 147 8.60 -3.97 17.62
N GLU A 148 9.51 -4.70 16.95
CA GLU A 148 10.20 -4.18 15.78
C GLU A 148 9.17 -3.78 14.73
N SER A 149 9.24 -2.53 14.27
CA SER A 149 8.29 -1.99 13.31
C SER A 149 8.97 -1.10 12.28
N TYR A 150 8.30 -0.90 11.15
CA TYR A 150 8.65 0.15 10.20
C TYR A 150 7.73 1.35 10.39
N GLN A 151 8.30 2.55 10.38
CA GLN A 151 7.58 3.77 10.03
C GLN A 151 7.52 3.88 8.51
N ILE A 152 6.33 4.09 7.97
CA ILE A 152 6.07 4.25 6.54
C ILE A 152 5.81 5.74 6.26
N ILE A 153 6.52 6.29 5.27
CA ILE A 153 6.33 7.67 4.81
C ILE A 153 6.36 7.64 3.28
N LEU A 154 5.22 7.83 2.63
CA LEU A 154 5.11 7.91 1.18
C LEU A 154 4.41 9.22 0.77
N THR A 155 4.80 9.77 -0.38
CA THR A 155 4.28 11.03 -0.91
C THR A 155 4.05 10.89 -2.41
N GLU A 156 2.90 11.37 -2.89
CA GLU A 156 2.55 11.39 -4.30
C GLU A 156 3.51 12.25 -5.11
N LEU A 157 3.98 11.68 -6.22
CA LEU A 157 4.78 12.40 -7.19
C LEU A 157 3.88 13.32 -8.03
N PRO A 158 4.30 14.57 -8.29
CA PRO A 158 3.56 15.46 -9.18
C PRO A 158 3.41 14.83 -10.56
N GLN A 159 2.16 14.66 -11.03
CA GLN A 159 1.94 14.22 -12.40
C GLN A 159 2.22 15.38 -13.35
N ALA A 160 3.08 15.14 -14.35
CA ALA A 160 3.51 16.15 -15.33
C ALA A 160 2.36 16.76 -16.18
N GLN A 161 1.11 16.30 -16.02
CA GLN A 161 -0.05 16.74 -16.79
C GLN A 161 -1.05 17.61 -15.99
N SER A 162 -0.85 17.81 -14.68
CA SER A 162 -1.77 18.62 -13.84
C SER A 162 -1.45 20.12 -13.81
N GLU A 163 -0.72 20.65 -14.79
CA GLU A 163 -0.39 22.10 -14.84
C GLU A 163 -1.59 23.01 -15.18
N SER A 164 -2.73 22.45 -15.56
CA SER A 164 -3.88 23.23 -16.07
C SER A 164 -4.99 23.52 -15.04
N GLU A 165 -4.91 23.00 -13.82
CA GLU A 165 -5.90 23.32 -12.77
C GLU A 165 -5.43 24.48 -11.89
N ILE A 166 -6.20 25.57 -11.86
CA ILE A 166 -5.98 26.78 -11.06
C ILE A 166 -6.30 26.52 -9.56
N GLY A 167 -6.05 25.31 -9.09
CA GLY A 167 -6.31 24.85 -7.72
C GLY A 167 -5.04 24.30 -7.08
N VAL A 168 -4.81 24.62 -5.81
CA VAL A 168 -3.73 24.02 -5.02
C VAL A 168 -4.13 22.58 -4.70
N VAL A 169 -3.84 21.64 -5.59
CA VAL A 169 -4.00 20.20 -5.31
C VAL A 169 -2.87 19.79 -4.38
N ARG A 170 -3.24 19.35 -3.16
CA ARG A 170 -2.25 18.81 -2.21
C ARG A 170 -1.87 17.40 -2.65
N PRO A 171 -0.58 17.03 -2.62
CA PRO A 171 -0.17 15.66 -2.89
C PRO A 171 -0.77 14.72 -1.84
N ILE A 172 -1.07 13.49 -2.24
CA ILE A 172 -1.40 12.44 -1.27
C ILE A 172 -0.18 12.15 -0.41
N GLU A 173 -0.36 12.16 0.90
CA GLU A 173 0.64 11.69 1.85
C GLU A 173 0.12 10.45 2.56
N ILE A 174 0.98 9.43 2.69
CA ILE A 174 0.69 8.19 3.38
C ILE A 174 1.71 8.05 4.51
N LEU A 175 1.23 8.18 5.74
CA LEU A 175 2.01 7.94 6.95
C LEU A 175 1.53 6.66 7.60
N GLY A 176 2.42 5.83 8.09
CA GLY A 176 1.97 4.57 8.65
C GLY A 176 2.99 3.81 9.44
N ARG A 177 2.57 2.62 9.88
CA ARG A 177 3.37 1.71 10.66
C ARG A 177 3.09 0.27 10.25
N LEU A 178 4.13 -0.54 10.19
CA LEU A 178 4.04 -1.98 10.00
C LEU A 178 4.79 -2.67 11.14
N GLY A 179 4.07 -3.29 12.08
CA GLY A 179 4.70 -4.16 13.08
C GLY A 179 5.19 -5.43 12.40
N ILE A 180 6.42 -5.89 12.59
CA ILE A 180 6.92 -7.07 11.86
C ILE A 180 6.40 -8.37 12.45
N GLU A 181 6.31 -8.45 13.78
CA GLU A 181 5.88 -9.64 14.49
C GLU A 181 4.36 -9.82 14.40
N THR A 182 3.60 -8.79 14.80
CA THR A 182 2.14 -8.75 14.62
C THR A 182 1.75 -8.67 13.15
N GLY A 183 2.59 -8.07 12.29
CA GLY A 183 2.26 -7.71 10.92
C GLY A 183 0.97 -6.90 10.79
N THR A 184 0.64 -6.14 11.82
CA THR A 184 -0.40 -5.13 11.75
C THR A 184 0.14 -3.96 10.95
N LEU A 185 -0.60 -3.56 9.91
CA LEU A 185 -0.33 -2.39 9.08
C LEU A 185 -1.36 -1.30 9.41
N SER A 186 -0.90 -0.12 9.81
CA SER A 186 -1.73 1.07 9.98
C SER A 186 -1.25 2.15 9.02
N LEU A 187 -2.14 2.69 8.20
CA LEU A 187 -1.84 3.77 7.25
C LEU A 187 -2.85 4.91 7.46
N ASP A 188 -2.34 6.12 7.64
CA ASP A 188 -3.07 7.39 7.60
C ASP A 188 -2.78 8.05 6.25
N VAL A 189 -3.83 8.27 5.47
CA VAL A 189 -3.77 8.87 4.14
C VAL A 189 -4.43 10.24 4.19
N THR A 190 -3.71 11.27 3.75
CA THR A 190 -4.17 12.67 3.68
C THR A 190 -3.98 13.21 2.26
N GLY A 191 -4.52 14.40 1.98
CA GLY A 191 -4.37 15.03 0.66
C GLY A 191 -5.30 14.45 -0.42
N ILE A 192 -6.34 13.72 -0.02
CA ILE A 192 -7.36 13.22 -0.95
C ILE A 192 -8.33 14.37 -1.26
N ASN A 193 -8.61 14.57 -2.54
CA ASN A 193 -9.60 15.53 -3.02
C ASN A 193 -10.59 14.81 -3.95
N PHE A 194 -11.88 14.93 -3.64
CA PHE A 194 -12.95 14.33 -4.43
C PHE A 194 -13.12 15.00 -5.81
N ASP A 195 -12.63 16.23 -5.98
CA ASP A 195 -12.67 16.96 -7.25
C ASP A 195 -11.68 16.40 -8.29
N THR A 196 -10.73 15.56 -7.85
CA THR A 196 -9.78 14.87 -8.74
C THR A 196 -10.32 13.49 -9.12
N ASP A 197 -10.17 13.07 -10.38
CA ASP A 197 -10.58 11.74 -10.83
C ASP A 197 -9.67 10.64 -10.24
N ARG A 198 -9.98 10.26 -9.00
CA ARG A 198 -9.29 9.22 -8.23
C ARG A 198 -10.20 8.03 -7.92
N SER A 199 -11.40 8.02 -8.50
CA SER A 199 -12.40 6.95 -8.35
C SER A 199 -11.83 5.56 -8.73
N GLY A 200 -10.91 5.54 -9.69
CA GLY A 200 -10.20 4.35 -10.14
C GLY A 200 -9.31 3.65 -9.09
N LEU A 201 -8.90 4.37 -8.05
CA LEU A 201 -8.09 3.82 -6.94
C LEU A 201 -8.94 3.14 -5.86
N LEU A 202 -10.26 3.34 -5.89
CA LEU A 202 -11.17 2.80 -4.88
C LEU A 202 -11.61 1.38 -5.25
N PRO A 203 -11.88 0.51 -4.24
CA PRO A 203 -12.57 -0.76 -4.46
C PRO A 203 -13.92 -0.56 -5.15
N THR A 204 -14.38 -1.56 -5.90
CA THR A 204 -15.57 -1.48 -6.76
C THR A 204 -16.81 -1.00 -6.00
N GLN A 205 -17.10 -1.58 -4.83
CA GLN A 205 -18.26 -1.18 -4.01
C GLN A 205 -18.18 0.29 -3.54
N VAL A 206 -16.97 0.76 -3.21
CA VAL A 206 -16.75 2.15 -2.78
C VAL A 206 -16.86 3.09 -3.98
N ARG A 207 -16.38 2.68 -5.14
CA ARG A 207 -16.49 3.42 -6.41
C ARG A 207 -17.94 3.57 -6.84
N GLU A 208 -18.73 2.50 -6.82
CA GLU A 208 -20.17 2.56 -7.14
C GLU A 208 -20.91 3.52 -6.20
N TRP A 209 -20.60 3.49 -4.91
CA TRP A 209 -21.13 4.46 -3.95
C TRP A 209 -20.69 5.89 -4.27
N TRP A 210 -19.42 6.10 -4.61
CA TRP A 210 -18.87 7.41 -4.97
C TRP A 210 -19.54 7.99 -6.20
N GLU A 211 -19.72 7.18 -7.25
CA GLU A 211 -20.44 7.56 -8.48
C GLU A 211 -21.89 7.95 -8.18
N LEU A 212 -22.53 7.31 -7.19
CA LEU A 212 -23.90 7.62 -6.81
C LEU A 212 -24.05 8.94 -6.05
N ILE A 213 -23.11 9.27 -5.15
CA ILE A 213 -23.23 10.46 -4.29
C ILE A 213 -22.49 11.69 -4.80
N GLU A 214 -21.62 11.52 -5.81
CA GLU A 214 -20.79 12.56 -6.42
C GLU A 214 -20.18 13.52 -5.36
N PRO A 215 -19.37 12.99 -4.43
CA PRO A 215 -18.80 13.79 -3.35
C PRO A 215 -17.87 14.86 -3.93
N ARG A 216 -17.75 16.02 -3.25
CA ARG A 216 -16.89 17.12 -3.70
C ARG A 216 -16.03 17.69 -2.59
N GLY A 217 -14.92 18.33 -2.99
CA GLY A 217 -14.01 19.00 -2.09
C GLY A 217 -12.95 18.11 -1.43
N PRO A 218 -12.16 18.65 -0.50
CA PRO A 218 -11.10 17.92 0.18
C PRO A 218 -11.67 16.93 1.21
N LEU A 219 -11.11 15.73 1.22
CA LEU A 219 -11.30 14.77 2.30
C LEU A 219 -10.26 15.03 3.40
N GLY A 220 -10.64 14.84 4.66
CA GLY A 220 -9.71 14.96 5.80
C GLY A 220 -8.61 13.90 5.77
N SER A 221 -8.74 12.87 6.61
CA SER A 221 -7.81 11.74 6.65
C SER A 221 -8.56 10.41 6.54
N ILE A 222 -8.00 9.44 5.83
CA ILE A 222 -8.45 8.05 5.86
C ILE A 222 -7.43 7.22 6.63
N ARG A 223 -7.89 6.53 7.67
CA ARG A 223 -7.08 5.55 8.40
C ARG A 223 -7.46 4.13 7.96
N PHE A 224 -6.48 3.39 7.46
CA PHE A 224 -6.55 1.97 7.19
C PHE A 224 -5.82 1.20 8.29
N ILE A 225 -6.43 0.14 8.79
CA ILE A 225 -5.79 -0.81 9.70
C ILE A 225 -6.01 -2.20 9.11
N VAL A 226 -4.93 -2.94 8.87
CA VAL A 226 -4.96 -4.32 8.39
C VAL A 226 -4.22 -5.19 9.39
N ASP A 227 -4.85 -6.26 9.85
CA ASP A 227 -4.25 -7.20 10.79
C ASP A 227 -3.50 -8.35 10.08
N ALA A 228 -2.96 -9.27 10.88
CA ALA A 228 -2.24 -10.45 10.39
C ALA A 228 -3.06 -11.40 9.51
N ASP A 229 -4.37 -11.45 9.76
CA ASP A 229 -5.30 -12.32 9.06
C ASP A 229 -5.81 -11.67 7.76
N GLY A 230 -5.35 -10.45 7.44
CA GLY A 230 -5.83 -9.67 6.31
C GLY A 230 -7.20 -9.04 6.55
N LYS A 231 -7.73 -9.06 7.79
CA LYS A 231 -8.94 -8.29 8.10
C LYS A 231 -8.55 -6.83 8.11
N TYR A 232 -9.40 -6.01 7.49
CA TYR A 232 -9.15 -4.58 7.39
C TYR A 232 -10.29 -3.78 7.99
N GLY A 233 -9.93 -2.65 8.58
CA GLY A 233 -10.84 -1.60 9.02
C GLY A 233 -10.46 -0.30 8.33
N VAL A 234 -11.47 0.47 7.92
CA VAL A 234 -11.29 1.80 7.34
C VAL A 234 -12.05 2.80 8.19
N ARG A 235 -11.38 3.88 8.59
CA ARG A 235 -12.00 5.02 9.25
C ARG A 235 -11.78 6.26 8.40
N ILE A 236 -12.87 6.87 7.96
CA ILE A 236 -12.85 8.06 7.12
C ILE A 236 -13.21 9.26 7.99
N ASP A 237 -12.34 10.26 8.06
CA ASP A 237 -12.70 11.56 8.61
C ASP A 237 -13.44 12.37 7.54
N MET A 238 -14.74 12.55 7.74
CA MET A 238 -15.62 13.28 6.84
C MET A 238 -15.70 14.78 7.13
N SER A 239 -14.84 15.32 8.00
CA SER A 239 -14.77 16.76 8.21
C SER A 239 -14.38 17.47 6.91
N GLY A 240 -15.22 18.41 6.47
CA GLY A 240 -14.97 19.23 5.28
C GLY A 240 -15.55 18.71 3.95
N ILE A 241 -16.30 17.59 3.94
CA ILE A 241 -16.97 17.09 2.73
C ILE A 241 -18.35 17.73 2.57
N ASP A 242 -18.61 18.28 1.39
CA ASP A 242 -19.97 18.59 0.92
C ASP A 242 -20.51 17.37 0.17
N TRP A 243 -21.68 16.89 0.56
CA TRP A 243 -22.31 15.69 0.00
C TRP A 243 -23.77 15.97 -0.36
N THR A 244 -24.17 15.52 -1.55
CA THR A 244 -25.55 15.62 -2.00
C THR A 244 -26.23 14.29 -1.70
N MET A 245 -27.16 14.26 -0.74
CA MET A 245 -27.97 13.06 -0.54
C MET A 245 -28.89 12.87 -1.75
N PRO A 246 -28.88 11.69 -2.41
CA PRO A 246 -29.84 11.42 -3.46
C PRO A 246 -31.24 11.56 -2.87
N HIS A 247 -32.08 12.38 -3.51
CA HIS A 247 -33.47 12.51 -3.09
C HIS A 247 -34.10 11.11 -3.05
N PRO A 248 -34.77 10.71 -1.97
CA PRO A 248 -35.49 9.45 -1.96
C PRO A 248 -36.51 9.54 -3.08
N THR A 249 -36.29 8.79 -4.15
CA THR A 249 -37.28 8.62 -5.21
C THR A 249 -38.50 8.05 -4.51
N CYS A 250 -39.52 8.88 -4.32
CA CYS A 250 -40.76 8.45 -3.69
C CYS A 250 -41.36 7.43 -4.65
N ILE A 251 -41.14 6.14 -4.38
CA ILE A 251 -41.80 5.06 -5.12
C ILE A 251 -43.26 5.12 -4.69
N GLU A 252 -44.03 5.97 -5.36
CA GLU A 252 -45.47 6.03 -5.26
C GLU A 252 -45.98 4.69 -5.82
N ARG A 253 -46.12 3.69 -4.93
CA ARG A 253 -46.84 2.46 -5.23
C ARG A 253 -48.28 2.85 -5.53
N GLN A 254 -48.58 3.08 -6.81
CA GLN A 254 -49.95 3.06 -7.28
C GLN A 254 -50.52 1.68 -6.96
N ARG A 255 -51.35 1.62 -5.91
CA ARG A 255 -52.27 0.51 -5.70
C ARG A 255 -53.23 0.50 -6.88
N ALA A 256 -53.02 -0.41 -7.82
CA ALA A 256 -54.07 -0.81 -8.74
C ALA A 256 -55.24 -1.33 -7.91
N GLY A 257 -56.39 -0.67 -8.05
CA GLY A 257 -57.67 -1.15 -7.54
C GLY A 257 -58.24 -2.27 -8.39
#